data_AF-A0A5B7TQH2-F1
#
_entry.id   AF-A0A5B7TQH2-F1
#
_cell.length_a   1.000
_cell.length_b   1.000
_cell.length_c   1.000
_cell.angle_alpha   90.00
_cell.angle_beta   90.00
_cell.angle_gamma   90.00
#
_symmetry.space_group_name_H-M   'P 1'
#
loop_
_entity.id
_entity.type
_entity.pdbx_description
1 polymer ?
#
loop_
_entity_poly.entity_id
_entity_poly.type
_entity_poly.pdbx_seq_one_letter_code
_entity_poly.pdbx_strand_id
1 'polypeptide(L)'
;MKIRYYIFLLAAISLTVSCAIDNYDEPQSFLTGKVVHNGEIIPVENDQVKFRLYEPGYQLSSGFIEVTINQDGSYSSLLFNGQYKLIFEEGEGPFKSIDTISIDLKGSTEMDIEVTPYYMINNSQISNSGSTINATCSVSQIINGVDARDIERVTLFINKTQFVSGNGDENIAQSSADDISDLSNLSMLVDIPSITPTQNYVFARIGVKIVDVQDMLFTPVEKISF
;
A
#
# COMPACT_ATOMS: atom_id res chain seq x y z
N MET A 1 41.01 56.93 21.16
CA MET A 1 41.20 55.52 21.62
C MET A 1 39.92 54.84 22.09
N LYS A 2 38.99 55.49 22.81
CA LYS A 2 37.80 54.85 23.40
C LYS A 2 36.84 54.18 22.38
N ILE A 3 36.66 54.75 21.18
CA ILE A 3 35.74 54.20 20.16
C ILE A 3 36.17 52.85 19.57
N ARG A 4 37.48 52.58 19.50
CA ARG A 4 38.01 51.30 19.00
C ARG A 4 37.73 50.14 19.97
N TYR A 5 37.70 50.42 21.27
CA TYR A 5 37.34 49.44 22.30
C TYR A 5 35.85 49.10 22.26
N TYR A 6 34.98 50.08 21.98
CA TYR A 6 33.55 49.82 21.81
C TYR A 6 33.24 48.99 20.56
N ILE A 7 33.97 49.20 19.45
CA ILE A 7 33.82 48.37 18.24
C ILE A 7 34.30 46.94 18.49
N PHE A 8 35.42 46.76 19.21
CA PHE A 8 35.91 45.43 19.59
C PHE A 8 34.95 44.69 20.54
N LEU A 9 34.35 45.42 21.49
CA LEU A 9 33.36 44.87 22.41
C LEU A 9 32.07 44.47 21.67
N LEU A 10 31.60 45.29 20.72
CA LEU A 10 30.41 45.00 19.92
C LEU A 10 30.64 43.79 19.00
N ALA A 11 31.83 43.65 18.40
CA ALA A 11 32.23 42.50 17.60
C ALA A 11 32.33 41.21 18.46
N ALA A 12 32.89 41.31 19.66
CA ALA A 12 32.98 40.18 20.60
C ALA A 12 31.59 39.71 21.07
N ILE A 13 30.65 40.63 21.31
CA ILE A 13 29.26 40.30 21.66
C ILE A 13 28.53 39.67 20.46
N SER A 14 28.79 40.13 19.23
CA SER A 14 28.17 39.54 18.03
C SER A 14 28.61 38.10 17.74
N LEU A 15 29.79 37.68 18.22
CA LEU A 15 30.29 36.30 18.10
C LEU A 15 29.62 35.32 19.09
N THR A 16 28.98 35.82 20.15
CA THR A 16 28.25 34.98 21.11
C THR A 16 26.76 34.86 20.79
N VAL A 17 26.26 35.56 19.75
CA VAL A 17 24.88 35.45 19.24
C VAL A 17 24.85 34.61 17.95
N SER A 18 25.75 33.62 17.84
CA SER A 18 25.55 32.54 16.88
C SER A 18 24.33 31.75 17.34
N CYS A 19 23.20 32.07 16.73
CA CYS A 19 21.89 31.49 16.94
C CYS A 19 21.97 29.96 16.89
N ALA A 20 21.68 29.31 18.01
CA ALA A 20 21.18 27.94 18.00
C ALA A 20 19.74 28.00 17.47
N ILE A 21 19.59 28.11 16.16
CA ILE A 21 18.30 28.04 15.47
C ILE A 21 18.46 26.97 14.41
N ASP A 22 18.33 25.71 14.83
CA ASP A 22 17.75 24.58 14.07
C ASP A 22 18.01 23.28 14.85
N ASN A 23 17.28 23.06 15.95
CA ASN A 23 17.51 21.88 16.80
C ASN A 23 16.19 21.20 17.18
N TYR A 24 15.25 21.14 16.24
CA TYR A 24 14.17 20.18 16.38
C TYR A 24 14.78 18.80 16.16
N ASP A 25 14.61 17.91 17.14
CA ASP A 25 15.02 16.52 16.98
C ASP A 25 14.34 15.95 15.73
N GLU A 26 14.98 15.01 15.04
CA GLU A 26 14.35 14.27 13.95
C GLU A 26 13.24 13.35 14.48
N PRO A 27 12.24 12.97 13.65
CA PRO A 27 11.28 11.94 14.04
C PRO A 27 12.01 10.62 14.28
N GLN A 28 11.58 9.86 15.30
CA GLN A 28 12.25 8.61 15.73
C GLN A 28 11.29 7.43 15.91
N SER A 29 9.97 7.68 15.80
CA SER A 29 8.95 6.69 16.14
C SER A 29 8.34 6.12 14.87
N PHE A 30 8.48 4.82 14.67
CA PHE A 30 7.84 4.14 13.55
C PHE A 30 6.40 3.80 13.88
N LEU A 31 5.46 4.18 13.03
CA LEU A 31 4.14 3.58 12.97
C LEU A 31 4.16 2.52 11.86
N THR A 32 4.01 1.25 12.22
CA THR A 32 4.01 0.12 11.29
C THR A 32 2.78 -0.73 11.47
N GLY A 33 2.43 -1.50 10.45
CA GLY A 33 1.41 -2.54 10.58
C GLY A 33 0.98 -3.06 9.23
N LYS A 34 -0.18 -3.73 9.21
CA LYS A 34 -0.79 -4.26 8.01
C LYS A 34 -2.26 -3.86 7.91
N VAL A 35 -2.77 -3.80 6.69
CA VAL A 35 -4.21 -3.76 6.45
C VAL A 35 -4.72 -5.19 6.47
N VAL A 36 -5.70 -5.45 7.34
CA VAL A 36 -6.19 -6.79 7.63
C VAL A 36 -7.72 -6.85 7.67
N HIS A 37 -8.26 -8.04 7.45
CA HIS A 37 -9.64 -8.39 7.72
C HIS A 37 -9.67 -9.69 8.53
N ASN A 38 -10.19 -9.65 9.75
CA ASN A 38 -10.20 -10.79 10.67
C ASN A 38 -8.82 -11.45 10.87
N GLY A 39 -7.75 -10.65 10.83
CA GLY A 39 -6.36 -11.11 10.95
C GLY A 39 -5.73 -11.64 9.66
N GLU A 40 -6.48 -11.74 8.56
CA GLU A 40 -5.94 -12.04 7.24
C GLU A 40 -5.53 -10.74 6.54
N ILE A 41 -4.36 -10.74 5.91
CA ILE A 41 -3.81 -9.55 5.23
C ILE A 41 -4.61 -9.27 3.95
N ILE A 42 -4.75 -7.99 3.59
CA ILE A 42 -5.34 -7.54 2.32
C ILE A 42 -4.23 -7.05 1.37
N PRO A 43 -3.77 -7.89 0.41
CA PRO A 43 -2.80 -7.47 -0.59
C PRO A 43 -3.44 -6.54 -1.61
N VAL A 44 -2.71 -5.50 -1.99
CA VAL A 44 -3.18 -4.43 -2.89
C VAL A 44 -2.18 -4.21 -4.03
N GLU A 45 -2.53 -3.29 -4.92
CA GLU A 45 -1.62 -2.85 -5.98
C GLU A 45 -0.47 -2.02 -5.41
N ASN A 46 0.72 -2.17 -6.01
CA ASN A 46 1.89 -1.41 -5.57
C ASN A 46 1.64 0.09 -5.78
N ASP A 47 1.94 0.88 -4.75
CA ASP A 47 1.83 2.34 -4.76
C ASP A 47 0.44 2.95 -5.04
N GLN A 48 -0.64 2.15 -5.02
CA GLN A 48 -2.00 2.68 -5.30
C GLN A 48 -2.78 3.04 -4.05
N VAL A 49 -2.78 2.19 -3.02
CA VAL A 49 -3.64 2.40 -1.84
C VAL A 49 -2.89 3.18 -0.76
N LYS A 50 -3.52 4.23 -0.24
CA LYS A 50 -2.90 5.15 0.71
C LYS A 50 -3.86 5.58 1.79
N PHE A 51 -3.30 5.99 2.93
CA PHE A 51 -4.03 6.74 3.94
C PHE A 51 -3.25 8.00 4.33
N ARG A 52 -3.96 8.92 4.97
CA ARG A 52 -3.41 10.19 5.44
C ARG A 52 -3.40 10.25 6.95
N LEU A 53 -2.30 10.75 7.50
CA LEU A 53 -2.17 11.09 8.90
C LEU A 53 -2.27 12.61 9.07
N TYR A 54 -3.22 13.04 9.88
CA TYR A 54 -3.43 14.44 10.24
C TYR A 54 -3.06 14.67 11.70
N GLU A 55 -2.22 15.67 11.96
CA GLU A 55 -1.91 16.12 13.32
C GLU A 55 -2.86 17.26 13.73
N PRO A 56 -3.70 17.08 14.78
CA PRO A 56 -4.60 18.11 15.25
C PRO A 56 -3.81 19.25 15.92
N GLY A 57 -4.05 20.50 15.52
CA GLY A 57 -3.57 21.69 16.23
C GLY A 57 -2.26 22.32 15.71
N TYR A 58 -1.63 21.76 14.68
CA TYR A 58 -0.51 22.43 14.00
C TYR A 58 -1.02 23.63 13.18
N GLN A 59 -0.29 24.75 13.19
CA GLN A 59 -0.70 26.04 12.58
C GLN A 59 -0.91 25.99 11.06
N LEU A 60 -0.50 24.89 10.42
CA LEU A 60 -0.88 24.50 9.06
C LEU A 60 -1.90 23.35 9.13
N SER A 61 -3.14 23.65 9.49
CA SER A 61 -4.25 22.68 9.60
C SER A 61 -4.67 22.05 8.25
N SER A 62 -3.83 22.15 7.22
CA SER A 62 -4.00 21.61 5.87
C SER A 62 -2.90 20.60 5.48
N GLY A 63 -1.87 20.42 6.30
CA GLY A 63 -0.81 19.43 6.05
C GLY A 63 -1.24 18.03 6.47
N PHE A 64 -0.93 17.04 5.65
CA PHE A 64 -1.07 15.62 5.99
C PHE A 64 0.21 14.88 5.61
N ILE A 65 0.44 13.75 6.28
CA ILE A 65 1.47 12.78 5.89
C ILE A 65 0.75 11.66 5.14
N GLU A 66 1.08 11.49 3.86
CA GLU A 66 0.59 10.38 3.06
C GLU A 66 1.43 9.13 3.36
N VAL A 67 0.76 8.03 3.67
CA VAL A 67 1.39 6.74 3.90
C VAL A 67 0.82 5.75 2.90
N THR A 68 1.71 5.22 2.08
CA THR A 68 1.38 4.22 1.06
C THR A 68 1.41 2.82 1.65
N ILE A 69 0.45 2.00 1.27
CA ILE A 69 0.41 0.57 1.60
C ILE A 69 1.16 -0.20 0.52
N ASN A 70 2.10 -1.04 0.95
CA ASN A 70 2.85 -1.93 0.08
C ASN A 70 1.96 -3.01 -0.53
N GLN A 71 2.40 -3.62 -1.63
CA GLN A 71 1.65 -4.68 -2.32
C GLN A 71 1.34 -5.91 -1.45
N ASP A 72 2.08 -6.12 -0.36
CA ASP A 72 1.87 -7.20 0.60
C ASP A 72 0.92 -6.79 1.75
N GLY A 73 0.27 -5.63 1.65
CA GLY A 73 -0.65 -5.08 2.64
C GLY A 73 0.03 -4.41 3.84
N SER A 74 1.36 -4.38 3.91
CA SER A 74 2.09 -3.72 5.00
C SER A 74 2.24 -2.22 4.77
N TYR A 75 2.45 -1.46 5.85
CA TYR A 75 2.75 -0.04 5.79
C TYR A 75 3.77 0.35 6.88
N SER A 76 4.46 1.48 6.67
CA SER A 76 5.41 2.04 7.63
C SER A 76 5.55 3.54 7.43
N SER A 77 5.66 4.29 8.54
CA SER A 77 5.95 5.73 8.51
C SER A 77 6.79 6.13 9.73
N LEU A 78 7.81 6.97 9.51
CA LEU A 78 8.65 7.53 10.57
C LEU A 78 8.09 8.89 11.00
N LEU A 79 7.70 8.99 12.26
CA LEU A 79 6.90 10.09 12.80
C LEU A 79 7.47 10.64 14.12
N PHE A 80 7.00 11.82 14.48
CA PHE A 80 7.16 12.35 15.83
C PHE A 80 6.19 11.67 16.79
N ASN A 81 6.52 11.65 18.07
CA ASN A 81 5.52 11.31 19.09
C ASN A 81 4.43 12.37 19.10
N GLY A 82 3.17 11.96 19.10
CA GLY A 82 2.06 12.88 18.96
C GLY A 82 0.73 12.19 18.73
N GLN A 83 -0.32 12.99 18.64
CA GLN A 83 -1.65 12.53 18.30
C GLN A 83 -1.85 12.64 16.79
N TYR A 84 -2.34 11.58 16.16
CA TYR A 84 -2.64 11.56 14.73
C TYR A 84 -4.07 11.08 14.50
N LYS A 85 -4.66 11.54 13.40
CA LYS A 85 -5.88 10.99 12.82
C LYS A 85 -5.53 10.32 11.51
N LEU A 86 -5.74 9.01 11.44
CA LEU A 86 -5.61 8.22 10.22
C LEU A 86 -6.93 8.22 9.48
N ILE A 87 -6.88 8.58 8.19
CA ILE A 87 -8.04 8.70 7.32
C ILE A 87 -7.70 8.08 5.96
N PHE A 88 -8.51 7.11 5.52
CA PHE A 88 -8.58 6.73 4.10
C PHE A 88 -9.50 7.71 3.38
N GLU A 89 -9.11 8.17 2.20
CA GLU A 89 -10.05 8.92 1.36
C GLU A 89 -11.15 8.00 0.84
N GLU A 90 -12.29 8.59 0.49
CA GLU A 90 -13.40 7.82 -0.06
C GLU A 90 -12.97 7.15 -1.38
N GLY A 91 -13.12 5.83 -1.44
CA GLY A 91 -12.75 5.03 -2.61
C GLY A 91 -11.35 4.41 -2.56
N GLU A 92 -10.54 4.70 -1.53
CA GLU A 92 -9.21 4.10 -1.41
C GLU A 92 -9.25 2.67 -0.88
N GLY A 93 -8.66 1.78 -1.67
CA GLY A 93 -8.54 0.36 -1.40
C GLY A 93 -9.76 -0.46 -1.85
N PRO A 94 -9.59 -1.79 -1.97
CA PRO A 94 -10.66 -2.71 -2.36
C PRO A 94 -11.63 -3.04 -1.20
N PHE A 95 -11.87 -2.08 -0.31
CA PHE A 95 -12.67 -2.23 0.89
C PHE A 95 -13.63 -1.06 1.10
N LYS A 96 -14.66 -1.28 1.92
CA LYS A 96 -15.59 -0.22 2.30
C LYS A 96 -14.85 0.85 3.09
N SER A 97 -15.20 2.11 2.84
CA SER A 97 -14.70 3.26 3.60
C SER A 97 -14.84 3.01 5.10
N ILE A 98 -13.76 3.29 5.84
CA ILE A 98 -13.69 3.17 7.29
C ILE A 98 -13.72 4.55 7.95
N ASP A 99 -14.13 4.59 9.22
CA ASP A 99 -14.09 5.81 10.01
C ASP A 99 -12.65 6.25 10.35
N THR A 100 -12.51 7.52 10.74
CA THR A 100 -11.22 8.07 11.21
C THR A 100 -10.71 7.31 12.44
N ILE A 101 -9.46 6.87 12.38
CA ILE A 101 -8.78 6.21 13.51
C ILE A 101 -7.92 7.23 14.25
N SER A 102 -8.07 7.31 15.57
CA SER A 102 -7.23 8.17 16.42
C SER A 102 -6.03 7.38 16.95
N ILE A 103 -4.84 7.94 16.81
CA ILE A 103 -3.56 7.32 17.20
C ILE A 103 -2.87 8.24 18.21
N ASP A 104 -2.41 7.68 19.33
CA ASP A 104 -1.54 8.36 20.31
C ASP A 104 -0.16 7.70 20.27
N LEU A 105 0.73 8.23 19.43
CA LEU A 105 2.03 7.64 19.14
C LEU A 105 3.06 8.05 20.22
N LYS A 106 3.57 7.04 20.95
CA LYS A 106 4.53 7.20 22.04
C LYS A 106 5.66 6.17 21.89
N GLY A 107 6.63 6.49 21.05
CA GLY A 107 7.63 5.55 20.56
C GLY A 107 7.12 4.76 19.36
N SER A 108 7.96 3.88 18.82
CA SER A 108 7.55 3.01 17.71
C SER A 108 6.42 2.07 18.13
N THR A 109 5.37 2.02 17.31
CA THR A 109 4.14 1.26 17.56
C THR A 109 3.80 0.42 16.33
N GLU A 110 3.50 -0.85 16.56
CA GLU A 110 2.90 -1.75 15.58
C GLU A 110 1.38 -1.78 15.78
N MET A 111 0.62 -1.50 14.72
CA MET A 111 -0.84 -1.41 14.72
C MET A 111 -1.40 -1.87 13.39
N ASP A 112 -2.16 -2.97 13.39
CA ASP A 112 -2.91 -3.36 12.22
C ASP A 112 -4.17 -2.50 12.04
N ILE A 113 -4.55 -2.29 10.78
CA ILE A 113 -5.73 -1.53 10.37
C ILE A 113 -6.77 -2.54 9.91
N GLU A 114 -7.83 -2.71 10.70
CA GLU A 114 -8.96 -3.57 10.36
C GLU A 114 -9.85 -2.89 9.30
N VAL A 115 -10.10 -3.58 8.20
CA VAL A 115 -10.98 -3.14 7.11
C VAL A 115 -12.04 -4.18 6.80
N THR A 116 -13.05 -3.81 6.01
CA THR A 116 -14.03 -4.76 5.46
C THR A 116 -13.93 -4.75 3.93
N PRO A 117 -13.20 -5.70 3.34
CA PRO A 117 -13.08 -5.79 1.88
C PRO A 117 -14.41 -6.17 1.25
N TYR A 118 -14.61 -5.84 -0.03
CA TYR A 118 -15.81 -6.31 -0.75
C TYR A 118 -15.78 -7.83 -0.98
N TYR A 119 -14.58 -8.35 -1.25
CA TYR A 119 -14.32 -9.75 -1.57
C TYR A 119 -13.04 -10.25 -0.90
N MET A 120 -12.87 -11.57 -0.84
CA MET A 120 -11.62 -12.24 -0.47
C MET A 120 -11.28 -13.29 -1.54
N ILE A 121 -10.00 -13.40 -1.89
CA ILE A 121 -9.50 -14.44 -2.80
C ILE A 121 -8.99 -15.60 -1.95
N ASN A 122 -9.56 -16.79 -2.19
CA ASN A 122 -9.33 -17.99 -1.41
C ASN A 122 -8.80 -19.11 -2.31
N ASN A 123 -8.08 -20.06 -1.70
CA ASN A 123 -7.61 -21.29 -2.37
C ASN A 123 -6.85 -21.01 -3.68
N SER A 124 -6.10 -19.90 -3.74
CA SER A 124 -5.31 -19.55 -4.93
C SER A 124 -4.19 -20.57 -5.12
N GLN A 125 -4.06 -21.10 -6.32
CA GLN A 125 -2.97 -21.97 -6.74
C GLN A 125 -2.46 -21.50 -8.10
N ILE A 126 -1.16 -21.27 -8.23
CA ILE A 126 -0.51 -20.87 -9.47
C ILE A 126 0.55 -21.91 -9.82
N SER A 127 0.57 -22.38 -11.07
CA SER A 127 1.48 -23.43 -11.52
C SER A 127 1.95 -23.21 -12.95
N ASN A 128 3.13 -23.72 -13.27
CA ASN A 128 3.67 -23.73 -14.61
C ASN A 128 3.22 -24.99 -15.37
N SER A 129 2.93 -24.85 -16.66
CA SER A 129 2.68 -25.94 -17.61
C SER A 129 3.46 -25.74 -18.91
N GLY A 130 4.79 -25.65 -18.81
CA GLY A 130 5.71 -25.57 -19.94
C GLY A 130 5.84 -24.15 -20.47
N SER A 131 4.97 -23.75 -21.40
CA SER A 131 4.94 -22.41 -21.98
C SER A 131 3.85 -21.51 -21.41
N THR A 132 3.10 -21.99 -20.42
CA THR A 132 1.95 -21.28 -19.85
C THR A 132 1.99 -21.30 -18.33
N ILE A 133 1.40 -20.28 -17.72
CA ILE A 133 1.09 -20.24 -16.29
C ILE A 133 -0.42 -20.44 -16.13
N ASN A 134 -0.79 -21.42 -15.32
CA ASN A 134 -2.16 -21.73 -14.95
C ASN A 134 -2.42 -21.23 -13.53
N ALA A 135 -3.60 -20.66 -13.31
CA ALA A 135 -4.05 -20.28 -11.99
C ALA A 135 -5.49 -20.71 -11.72
N THR A 136 -5.76 -21.12 -10.49
CA THR A 136 -7.12 -21.38 -9.99
C THR A 136 -7.34 -20.66 -8.68
N CYS A 137 -8.56 -20.20 -8.43
CA CYS A 137 -8.95 -19.66 -7.13
C CYS A 137 -10.48 -19.73 -6.94
N SER A 138 -10.90 -19.42 -5.72
CA SER A 138 -12.29 -19.12 -5.38
C SER A 138 -12.37 -17.69 -4.83
N VAL A 139 -13.45 -16.96 -5.10
CA VAL A 139 -13.65 -15.60 -4.61
C VAL A 139 -14.92 -15.56 -3.74
N SER A 140 -14.78 -15.08 -2.50
CA SER A 140 -15.88 -15.00 -1.53
C SER A 140 -16.31 -13.56 -1.33
N GLN A 141 -17.62 -13.31 -1.44
CA GLN A 141 -18.20 -11.99 -1.18
C GLN A 141 -18.35 -11.76 0.32
N ILE A 142 -17.80 -10.64 0.81
CA ILE A 142 -17.85 -10.26 2.23
C ILE A 142 -18.97 -9.24 2.46
N ILE A 143 -19.03 -8.20 1.61
CA ILE A 143 -20.06 -7.16 1.71
C ILE A 143 -21.28 -7.55 0.87
N ASN A 144 -22.43 -7.62 1.53
CA ASN A 144 -23.71 -8.04 0.96
C ASN A 144 -24.76 -6.92 1.07
N GLY A 145 -25.88 -7.07 0.34
CA GLY A 145 -27.01 -6.14 0.41
C GLY A 145 -26.80 -4.88 -0.41
N VAL A 146 -27.24 -3.72 0.12
CA VAL A 146 -27.23 -2.44 -0.62
C VAL A 146 -25.83 -1.91 -0.94
N ASP A 147 -24.84 -2.32 -0.15
CA ASP A 147 -23.44 -1.93 -0.34
C ASP A 147 -22.66 -2.97 -1.17
N ALA A 148 -23.32 -4.03 -1.64
CA ALA A 148 -22.68 -5.00 -2.53
C ALA A 148 -22.19 -4.31 -3.81
N ARG A 149 -21.15 -4.89 -4.41
CA ARG A 149 -20.58 -4.50 -5.70
C ARG A 149 -20.35 -5.76 -6.50
N ASP A 150 -20.55 -5.69 -7.81
CA ASP A 150 -20.30 -6.82 -8.69
C ASP A 150 -18.80 -6.93 -9.03
N ILE A 151 -18.36 -8.12 -9.43
CA ILE A 151 -17.02 -8.32 -9.98
C ILE A 151 -17.01 -7.91 -11.45
N GLU A 152 -16.05 -7.07 -11.84
CA GLU A 152 -15.80 -6.72 -13.24
C GLU A 152 -15.00 -7.82 -13.94
N ARG A 153 -13.92 -8.27 -13.30
CA ARG A 153 -13.05 -9.34 -13.81
C ARG A 153 -12.17 -9.94 -12.72
N VAL A 154 -11.76 -11.18 -12.94
CA VAL A 154 -10.69 -11.86 -12.19
C VAL A 154 -9.57 -12.17 -13.17
N THR A 155 -8.36 -11.74 -12.87
CA THR A 155 -7.25 -11.72 -13.82
C THR A 155 -5.99 -12.31 -13.20
N LEU A 156 -5.33 -13.22 -13.93
CA LEU A 156 -3.98 -13.67 -13.66
C LEU A 156 -3.01 -12.72 -14.35
N PHE A 157 -2.09 -12.15 -13.58
CA PHE A 157 -1.02 -11.29 -14.08
C PHE A 157 0.32 -12.00 -13.91
N ILE A 158 1.22 -11.83 -14.89
CA ILE A 158 2.62 -12.25 -14.76
C ILE A 158 3.57 -11.10 -15.10
N ASN A 159 4.69 -11.03 -14.39
CA ASN A 159 5.76 -10.06 -14.65
C ASN A 159 7.16 -10.67 -14.45
N LYS A 160 8.18 -9.97 -14.95
CA LYS A 160 9.63 -10.27 -14.76
C LYS A 160 10.12 -9.91 -13.36
N THR A 161 9.40 -9.03 -12.65
CA THR A 161 9.77 -8.50 -11.34
C THR A 161 8.68 -8.79 -10.31
N GLN A 162 8.98 -8.61 -9.03
CA GLN A 162 8.04 -8.86 -7.95
C GLN A 162 6.84 -7.91 -7.91
N PHE A 163 6.86 -6.82 -8.69
CA PHE A 163 5.72 -5.91 -8.85
C PHE A 163 4.86 -6.44 -9.99
N VAL A 164 3.72 -7.04 -9.65
CA VAL A 164 2.88 -7.76 -10.61
C VAL A 164 1.48 -7.19 -10.56
N SER A 165 0.99 -6.44 -11.54
CA SER A 165 -0.34 -5.85 -11.44
C SER A 165 -0.94 -5.46 -12.78
N GLY A 166 -2.12 -4.83 -12.75
CA GLY A 166 -2.77 -4.32 -13.96
C GLY A 166 -2.26 -2.94 -14.39
N ASN A 167 -1.38 -2.32 -13.60
CA ASN A 167 -0.87 -0.98 -13.86
C ASN A 167 0.37 -0.97 -14.78
N GLY A 168 0.29 -0.21 -15.88
CA GLY A 168 1.43 0.13 -16.73
C GLY A 168 2.32 -1.07 -17.10
N ASP A 169 3.59 -1.00 -16.69
CA ASP A 169 4.64 -1.99 -16.98
C ASP A 169 4.76 -3.08 -15.88
N GLU A 170 3.81 -3.16 -14.94
CA GLU A 170 3.81 -4.18 -13.87
C GLU A 170 3.26 -5.53 -14.33
N ASN A 171 3.02 -5.73 -15.63
CA ASN A 171 2.80 -7.03 -16.23
C ASN A 171 3.46 -7.12 -17.60
N ILE A 172 3.90 -8.33 -17.97
CA ILE A 172 4.33 -8.66 -19.33
C ILE A 172 3.27 -9.44 -20.11
N ALA A 173 2.35 -10.08 -19.40
CA ALA A 173 1.18 -10.73 -19.94
C ALA A 173 0.14 -10.92 -18.83
N GLN A 174 -1.11 -11.06 -19.24
CA GLN A 174 -2.24 -11.28 -18.34
C GLN A 174 -3.34 -12.08 -19.05
N SER A 175 -4.19 -12.73 -18.29
CA SER A 175 -5.38 -13.42 -18.80
C SER A 175 -6.48 -13.42 -17.75
N SER A 176 -7.71 -13.12 -18.17
CA SER A 176 -8.87 -13.09 -17.27
C SER A 176 -9.62 -14.41 -17.32
N ALA A 177 -10.34 -14.74 -16.24
CA ALA A 177 -11.28 -15.85 -16.25
C ALA A 177 -12.39 -15.58 -17.28
N ASP A 178 -12.68 -16.57 -18.14
CA ASP A 178 -13.70 -16.46 -19.19
C ASP A 178 -15.13 -16.42 -18.63
N ASP A 179 -15.34 -17.09 -17.50
CA ASP A 179 -16.62 -17.17 -16.80
C ASP A 179 -16.42 -16.83 -15.32
N ILE A 180 -17.20 -15.85 -14.86
CA ILE A 180 -17.24 -15.39 -13.47
C ILE A 180 -18.62 -15.58 -12.83
N SER A 181 -19.49 -16.39 -13.47
CA SER A 181 -20.81 -16.74 -12.92
C SER A 181 -20.72 -17.70 -11.73
N ASP A 182 -19.70 -18.57 -11.71
CA ASP A 182 -19.33 -19.40 -10.56
C ASP A 182 -18.00 -18.92 -9.95
N LEU A 183 -18.09 -18.11 -8.90
CA LEU A 183 -16.93 -17.61 -8.16
C LEU A 183 -16.22 -18.69 -7.33
N SER A 184 -16.76 -19.89 -7.20
CA SER A 184 -16.15 -20.96 -6.40
C SER A 184 -15.05 -21.73 -7.15
N ASN A 185 -15.04 -21.67 -8.49
CA ASN A 185 -14.11 -22.44 -9.33
C ASN A 185 -13.60 -21.62 -10.52
N LEU A 186 -12.82 -20.57 -10.25
CA LEU A 186 -12.23 -19.74 -11.29
C LEU A 186 -10.94 -20.36 -11.80
N SER A 187 -10.72 -20.24 -13.12
CA SER A 187 -9.49 -20.68 -13.76
C SER A 187 -9.02 -19.66 -14.80
N MET A 188 -7.71 -19.49 -14.89
CA MET A 188 -7.04 -18.59 -15.82
C MET A 188 -5.80 -19.28 -16.38
N LEU A 189 -5.48 -18.99 -17.64
CA LEU A 189 -4.27 -19.48 -18.31
C LEU A 189 -3.67 -18.31 -19.10
N VAL A 190 -2.37 -18.07 -18.91
CA VAL A 190 -1.62 -17.06 -19.65
C VAL A 190 -0.36 -17.66 -20.27
N ASP A 191 -0.12 -17.37 -21.55
CA ASP A 191 1.11 -17.74 -22.24
C ASP A 191 2.29 -16.90 -21.72
N ILE A 192 3.46 -17.53 -21.55
CA ILE A 192 4.68 -16.84 -21.17
C ILE A 192 5.28 -16.21 -22.44
N PRO A 193 5.34 -14.87 -22.55
CA PRO A 193 5.93 -14.21 -23.71
C PRO A 193 7.45 -14.39 -23.73
N SER A 194 8.11 -14.02 -24.83
CA SER A 194 9.57 -13.98 -24.86
C SER A 194 10.12 -12.94 -23.87
N ILE A 195 10.87 -13.39 -22.87
CA ILE A 195 11.42 -12.51 -21.82
C ILE A 195 12.84 -12.06 -22.17
N THR A 196 13.09 -10.76 -22.12
CA THR A 196 14.42 -10.15 -22.28
C THR A 196 14.75 -9.23 -21.09
N PRO A 197 15.92 -9.37 -20.43
CA PRO A 197 16.90 -10.47 -20.59
C PRO A 197 16.28 -11.83 -20.23
N THR A 198 16.77 -12.93 -20.80
CA THR A 198 16.19 -14.26 -20.59
C THR A 198 16.12 -14.62 -19.11
N GLN A 199 14.95 -15.10 -18.67
CA GLN A 199 14.66 -15.59 -17.33
C GLN A 199 13.96 -16.94 -17.42
N ASN A 200 14.18 -17.79 -16.42
CA ASN A 200 13.53 -19.09 -16.25
C ASN A 200 12.47 -19.05 -15.12
N TYR A 201 11.94 -17.85 -14.86
CA TYR A 201 10.89 -17.63 -13.89
C TYR A 201 10.10 -16.38 -14.25
N VAL A 202 8.88 -16.32 -13.73
CA VAL A 202 8.06 -15.11 -13.66
C VAL A 202 7.53 -14.95 -12.23
N PHE A 203 7.13 -13.75 -11.88
CA PHE A 203 6.29 -13.52 -10.72
C PHE A 203 4.85 -13.46 -11.19
N ALA A 204 3.95 -14.08 -10.42
CA ALA A 204 2.55 -14.22 -10.76
C ALA A 204 1.68 -13.88 -9.56
N ARG A 205 0.50 -13.29 -9.81
CA ARG A 205 -0.57 -13.15 -8.82
C ARG A 205 -1.92 -13.02 -9.49
N ILE A 206 -2.97 -13.29 -8.74
CA ILE A 206 -4.36 -13.14 -9.19
C ILE A 206 -4.91 -11.83 -8.62
N GLY A 207 -5.60 -11.05 -9.43
CA GLY A 207 -6.30 -9.83 -9.01
C GLY A 207 -7.79 -9.88 -9.31
N VAL A 208 -8.59 -9.28 -8.44
CA VAL A 208 -10.04 -9.10 -8.62
C VAL A 208 -10.34 -7.62 -8.77
N LYS A 209 -10.93 -7.24 -9.90
CA LYS A 209 -11.44 -5.89 -10.16
C LYS A 209 -12.92 -5.87 -9.84
N ILE A 210 -13.31 -4.92 -9.00
CA ILE A 210 -14.68 -4.74 -8.52
C ILE A 210 -15.28 -3.52 -9.24
N VAL A 211 -16.54 -3.63 -9.64
CA VAL A 211 -17.28 -2.53 -10.30
C VAL A 211 -17.36 -1.34 -9.34
N ASP A 212 -17.07 -0.14 -9.86
CA ASP A 212 -17.07 1.13 -9.14
C ASP A 212 -16.12 1.20 -7.93
N VAL A 213 -15.09 0.35 -7.89
CA VAL A 213 -14.00 0.42 -6.91
C VAL A 213 -12.70 0.61 -7.69
N GLN A 214 -11.93 1.65 -7.36
CA GLN A 214 -10.72 2.02 -8.10
C GLN A 214 -9.65 0.92 -7.98
N ASP A 215 -9.35 0.53 -6.76
CA ASP A 215 -8.22 -0.36 -6.50
C ASP A 215 -8.64 -1.83 -6.53
N MET A 216 -7.72 -2.68 -7.01
CA MET A 216 -7.94 -4.11 -7.10
C MET A 216 -7.48 -4.83 -5.83
N LEU A 217 -8.18 -5.92 -5.51
CA LEU A 217 -7.74 -6.90 -4.51
C LEU A 217 -6.81 -7.92 -5.16
N PHE A 218 -5.76 -8.35 -4.46
CA PHE A 218 -4.82 -9.33 -5.00
C PHE A 218 -4.52 -10.49 -4.05
N THR A 219 -4.00 -11.58 -4.62
CA THR A 219 -3.26 -12.59 -3.86
C THR A 219 -1.84 -12.09 -3.58
N PRO A 220 -1.10 -12.70 -2.64
CA PRO A 220 0.34 -12.54 -2.55
C PRO A 220 1.03 -12.86 -3.88
N VAL A 221 2.20 -12.25 -4.10
CA VAL A 221 3.04 -12.52 -5.27
C VAL A 221 3.77 -13.84 -5.10
N GLU A 222 3.69 -14.71 -6.10
CA GLU A 222 4.39 -15.98 -6.15
C GLU A 222 5.44 -15.98 -7.26
N LYS A 223 6.65 -16.48 -6.97
CA LYS A 223 7.68 -16.71 -7.98
C LYS A 223 7.52 -18.10 -8.57
N ILE A 224 7.23 -18.19 -9.86
CA ILE A 224 7.00 -19.44 -10.58
C ILE A 224 8.17 -19.70 -11.54
N SER A 225 8.84 -20.84 -11.40
CA SER A 225 9.95 -21.23 -12.28
C SER A 225 9.48 -22.19 -13.38
N PHE A 226 10.13 -22.13 -14.55
CA PHE A 226 9.81 -22.96 -15.71
C PHE A 226 11.04 -23.38 -16.51
#